data_AF-A0A7K1U6M1-F1
#
_entry.id   AF-A0A7K1U6M1-F1
#
_cell.length_a   1.000
_cell.length_b   1.000
_cell.length_c   1.000
_cell.angle_alpha   90.00
_cell.angle_beta   90.00
_cell.angle_gamma   90.00
#
_symmetry.space_group_name_H-M   'P 1'
#
loop_
_entity.id
_entity.type
_entity.pdbx_description
1 polymer ?
#
loop_
_entity_poly.entity_id
_entity_poly.type
_entity_poly.pdbx_seq_one_letter_code
_entity_poly.pdbx_strand_id
1 'polypeptide(L)'
;MGKNIFLVFLVSLILCFAGLHNKFPLLTGDSGVYINTGFNHDLVPYNGSFYGLFIAHSSWGRSIWFVILSQSFILSIVLYYIFRYFPGVKYSWHCFTAYALFLAYTTVASVTASSIDPGIFTSVTILTSGLLFIVPDLSRRDRWILLFIGVLCALMDKANLLYLSIVTLPGLVVLLRERRQFWPRYRNMIAVAGIGWLLSLAGNRLLKPSTGEMAVISHKTPQPFYHIGVGSVPYGPGSASLNAVNNWFNWEGREYLISRQYQNWLYYDYLNYAIIATTVAGLIYLVFFIVRHRRTRYLWPALYLAGGITIQIVISAILYKSTNPVTGQVAWILTLPVWICATAYLSGKNNYHVQSSES
;
A
#
# COMPACT_ATOMS: atom_id res chain seq x y z
N MET A 1 -14.04 6.46 19.53
CA MET A 1 -13.43 5.63 18.47
C MET A 1 -14.41 4.65 17.83
N GLY A 2 -15.48 4.20 18.52
CA GLY A 2 -16.45 3.24 17.98
C GLY A 2 -17.12 3.63 16.65
N LYS A 3 -17.60 4.87 16.48
CA LYS A 3 -18.16 5.29 15.18
C LYS A 3 -17.14 5.24 14.03
N ASN A 4 -15.87 5.51 14.34
CA ASN A 4 -14.82 5.57 13.33
C ASN A 4 -14.33 4.17 12.94
N ILE A 5 -14.37 3.18 13.84
CA ILE A 5 -13.93 1.82 13.49
C ILE A 5 -14.88 1.16 12.49
N PHE A 6 -16.20 1.38 12.64
CA PHE A 6 -17.19 0.90 11.68
C PHE A 6 -16.94 1.49 10.29
N LEU A 7 -16.66 2.80 10.22
CA LEU A 7 -16.37 3.47 8.97
C LEU A 7 -15.07 2.97 8.31
N VAL A 8 -14.02 2.74 9.10
CA VAL A 8 -12.77 2.14 8.63
C VAL A 8 -13.00 0.73 8.08
N PHE A 9 -13.85 -0.05 8.74
CA PHE A 9 -14.24 -1.37 8.26
C PHE A 9 -15.05 -1.27 6.96
N LEU A 10 -16.03 -0.37 6.87
CA LEU A 10 -16.79 -0.14 5.64
C LEU A 10 -15.89 0.25 4.47
N VAL A 11 -14.92 1.16 4.69
CA VAL A 11 -13.94 1.54 3.67
C VAL A 11 -13.05 0.38 3.27
N SER A 12 -12.69 -0.52 4.21
CA SER A 12 -11.95 -1.74 3.85
C SER A 12 -12.72 -2.63 2.89
N LEU A 13 -14.05 -2.77 3.05
CA LEU A 13 -14.89 -3.53 2.13
C LEU A 13 -14.98 -2.85 0.76
N ILE A 14 -15.06 -1.52 0.72
CA ILE A 14 -15.04 -0.74 -0.54
C ILE A 14 -13.72 -0.97 -1.28
N LEU A 15 -12.59 -1.01 -0.57
CA LEU A 15 -11.28 -1.24 -1.17
C LEU A 15 -11.09 -2.68 -1.68
N CYS A 16 -11.87 -3.65 -1.21
CA CYS A 16 -11.93 -5.01 -1.75
C CYS A 16 -12.76 -5.13 -3.05
N PHE A 17 -13.23 -4.02 -3.63
CA PHE A 17 -14.15 -4.02 -4.77
C PHE A 17 -13.67 -4.89 -5.94
N ALA A 18 -12.38 -4.85 -6.29
CA ALA A 18 -11.85 -5.62 -7.42
C ALA A 18 -11.94 -7.14 -7.19
N GLY A 19 -11.66 -7.61 -5.97
CA GLY A 19 -11.83 -9.02 -5.61
C GLY A 19 -13.31 -9.44 -5.59
N LEU A 20 -14.18 -8.61 -5.04
CA LEU A 20 -15.63 -8.84 -5.03
C LEU A 20 -16.21 -8.90 -6.46
N HIS A 21 -15.80 -7.97 -7.33
CA HIS A 21 -16.20 -7.95 -8.73
C HIS A 21 -15.70 -9.18 -9.49
N ASN A 22 -14.49 -9.65 -9.16
CA ASN A 22 -13.90 -10.87 -9.71
C ASN A 22 -14.59 -12.16 -9.21
N LYS A 23 -15.35 -12.10 -8.11
CA LYS A 23 -15.89 -13.25 -7.35
C LYS A 23 -14.82 -14.12 -6.69
N PHE A 24 -13.58 -13.66 -6.64
CA PHE A 24 -12.46 -14.31 -5.97
C PHE A 24 -11.34 -13.29 -5.73
N PRO A 25 -10.53 -13.40 -4.66
CA PRO A 25 -9.31 -12.60 -4.51
C PRO A 25 -8.41 -12.73 -5.74
N LEU A 26 -7.81 -11.64 -6.20
CA LEU A 26 -7.04 -11.65 -7.43
C LEU A 26 -5.73 -12.42 -7.22
N LEU A 27 -5.49 -13.43 -8.05
CA LEU A 27 -4.21 -14.14 -8.07
C LEU A 27 -3.25 -13.43 -9.01
N THR A 28 -1.97 -13.46 -8.68
CA THR A 28 -0.84 -13.03 -9.50
C THR A 28 0.05 -14.22 -9.83
N GLY A 29 1.09 -14.00 -10.63
CA GLY A 29 2.04 -15.06 -11.01
C GLY A 29 2.78 -15.62 -9.79
N ASP A 30 2.98 -14.78 -8.77
CA ASP A 30 3.75 -15.10 -7.58
C ASP A 30 2.86 -15.49 -6.38
N SER A 31 1.52 -15.38 -6.49
CA SER A 31 0.60 -15.74 -5.40
C SER A 31 0.82 -17.17 -4.89
N GLY A 32 1.11 -18.12 -5.78
CA GLY A 32 1.41 -19.49 -5.38
C GLY A 32 2.66 -19.60 -4.52
N VAL A 33 3.69 -18.81 -4.82
CA VAL A 33 4.91 -18.76 -4.02
C VAL A 33 4.62 -18.16 -2.65
N TYR A 34 3.89 -17.04 -2.58
CA TYR A 34 3.56 -16.41 -1.31
C TYR A 34 2.71 -17.31 -0.41
N ILE A 35 1.69 -17.96 -0.96
CA ILE A 35 0.84 -18.92 -0.22
C ILE A 35 1.70 -20.07 0.30
N ASN A 36 2.47 -20.73 -0.57
CA ASN A 36 3.28 -21.88 -0.16
C ASN A 36 4.34 -21.52 0.88
N THR A 37 5.03 -20.38 0.74
CA THR A 37 6.00 -19.91 1.76
C THR A 37 5.34 -19.71 3.12
N GLY A 38 4.07 -19.26 3.16
CA GLY A 38 3.34 -19.08 4.41
C GLY A 38 3.07 -20.38 5.17
N PHE A 39 2.78 -21.47 4.47
CA PHE A 39 2.36 -22.72 5.10
C PHE A 39 3.44 -23.81 5.15
N ASN A 40 4.34 -23.86 4.17
CA ASN A 40 5.49 -24.76 4.18
C ASN A 40 6.67 -24.22 5.00
N HIS A 41 6.67 -22.93 5.34
CA HIS A 41 7.80 -22.25 5.97
C HIS A 41 9.09 -22.25 5.13
N ASP A 42 8.98 -22.52 3.83
CA ASP A 42 10.10 -22.50 2.90
C ASP A 42 10.40 -21.08 2.44
N LEU A 43 11.63 -20.63 2.69
CA LEU A 43 12.12 -19.36 2.17
C LEU A 43 12.44 -19.46 0.69
N VAL A 44 11.78 -18.61 -0.10
CA VAL A 44 12.27 -18.25 -1.43
C VAL A 44 13.17 -17.01 -1.27
N PRO A 45 14.50 -17.11 -1.53
CA PRO A 45 15.49 -16.07 -1.20
C PRO A 45 15.20 -14.67 -1.77
N TYR A 46 14.33 -14.56 -2.76
CA TYR A 46 14.04 -13.33 -3.50
C TYR A 46 12.64 -12.77 -3.26
N ASN A 47 11.76 -13.52 -2.60
CA ASN A 47 10.35 -13.13 -2.46
C ASN A 47 10.08 -12.68 -1.01
N GLY A 48 9.12 -11.77 -0.83
CA GLY A 48 8.77 -11.20 0.47
C GLY A 48 8.31 -12.26 1.48
N SER A 49 9.22 -12.92 2.17
CA SER A 49 8.95 -14.10 3.01
C SER A 49 7.95 -13.82 4.13
N PHE A 50 7.97 -12.60 4.67
CA PHE A 50 7.02 -12.18 5.69
C PHE A 50 5.60 -12.01 5.15
N TYR A 51 5.42 -11.78 3.85
CA TYR A 51 4.10 -11.76 3.25
C TYR A 51 3.45 -13.15 3.24
N GLY A 52 4.23 -14.21 3.04
CA GLY A 52 3.73 -15.59 3.22
C GLY A 52 3.25 -15.84 4.65
N LEU A 53 4.03 -15.43 5.66
CA LEU A 53 3.60 -15.50 7.06
C LEU A 53 2.34 -14.67 7.33
N PHE A 54 2.24 -13.50 6.71
CA PHE A 54 1.04 -12.67 6.76
C PHE A 54 -0.16 -13.39 6.16
N ILE A 55 -0.04 -14.07 5.01
CA ILE A 55 -1.11 -14.89 4.42
C ILE A 55 -1.54 -15.97 5.39
N ALA A 56 -0.60 -16.76 5.91
CA ALA A 56 -0.91 -17.86 6.83
C ALA A 56 -1.66 -17.36 8.08
N HIS A 57 -1.22 -16.25 8.66
CA HIS A 57 -1.84 -15.68 9.85
C HIS A 57 -3.16 -14.96 9.56
N SER A 58 -3.27 -14.17 8.49
CA SER A 58 -4.49 -13.41 8.18
C SER A 58 -5.60 -14.26 7.59
N SER A 59 -5.27 -15.34 6.89
CA SER A 59 -6.26 -16.30 6.35
C SER A 59 -6.85 -17.23 7.40
N TRP A 60 -6.21 -17.34 8.58
CA TRP A 60 -6.45 -18.38 9.58
C TRP A 60 -6.42 -19.81 9.01
N GLY A 61 -5.69 -20.02 7.91
CA GLY A 61 -5.70 -21.30 7.18
C GLY A 61 -7.09 -21.69 6.64
N ARG A 62 -8.01 -20.72 6.56
CA ARG A 62 -9.39 -20.97 6.11
C ARG A 62 -9.74 -20.25 4.83
N SER A 63 -9.47 -18.95 4.72
CA SER A 63 -9.96 -18.21 3.57
C SER A 63 -8.99 -17.15 3.10
N ILE A 64 -8.75 -17.14 1.79
CA ILE A 64 -7.95 -16.10 1.13
C ILE A 64 -8.67 -14.75 1.20
N TRP A 65 -10.01 -14.73 1.32
CA TRP A 65 -10.78 -13.51 1.51
C TRP A 65 -10.36 -12.72 2.75
N PHE A 66 -10.01 -13.39 3.85
CA PHE A 66 -9.54 -12.72 5.06
C PHE A 66 -8.17 -12.03 4.87
N VAL A 67 -7.36 -12.51 3.93
CA VAL A 67 -6.08 -11.90 3.58
C VAL A 67 -6.33 -10.52 2.96
N ILE A 68 -7.13 -10.45 1.88
CA ILE A 68 -7.40 -9.17 1.20
C ILE A 68 -8.20 -8.20 2.06
N LEU A 69 -9.09 -8.71 2.92
CA LEU A 69 -9.80 -7.91 3.90
C LEU A 69 -8.83 -7.30 4.91
N SER A 70 -7.87 -8.07 5.41
CA SER A 70 -6.85 -7.59 6.35
C SER A 70 -5.95 -6.53 5.71
N GLN A 71 -5.50 -6.74 4.47
CA GLN A 71 -4.71 -5.74 3.71
C GLN A 71 -5.51 -4.44 3.52
N SER A 72 -6.74 -4.54 3.06
CA SER A 72 -7.64 -3.40 2.83
C SER A 72 -7.99 -2.67 4.13
N PHE A 73 -8.09 -3.40 5.25
CA PHE A 73 -8.32 -2.83 6.57
C PHE A 73 -7.11 -2.03 7.06
N ILE A 74 -5.90 -2.56 6.90
CA ILE A 74 -4.65 -1.84 7.21
C ILE A 74 -4.57 -0.55 6.39
N LEU A 75 -4.82 -0.62 5.08
CA LEU A 75 -4.82 0.56 4.21
C LEU A 75 -5.88 1.58 4.67
N SER A 76 -7.11 1.14 4.96
CA SER A 76 -8.18 2.01 5.45
C SER A 76 -7.83 2.72 6.76
N ILE A 77 -7.17 2.04 7.71
CA ILE A 77 -6.70 2.67 8.96
C ILE A 77 -5.74 3.81 8.65
N VAL A 78 -4.80 3.59 7.73
CA VAL A 78 -3.79 4.60 7.36
C VAL A 78 -4.44 5.77 6.63
N LEU A 79 -5.35 5.51 5.69
CA LEU A 79 -6.13 6.56 5.03
C LEU A 79 -6.96 7.36 6.05
N TYR A 80 -7.59 6.71 7.03
CA TYR A 80 -8.29 7.40 8.11
C TYR A 80 -7.36 8.34 8.89
N TYR A 81 -6.14 7.91 9.22
CA TYR A 81 -5.17 8.77 9.90
C TYR A 81 -4.72 9.95 9.04
N ILE A 82 -4.60 9.78 7.73
CA ILE A 82 -4.33 10.89 6.81
C ILE A 82 -5.44 11.92 6.93
N PHE A 83 -6.71 11.55 6.75
CA PHE A 83 -7.82 12.50 6.83
C PHE A 83 -8.00 13.11 8.23
N ARG A 84 -7.58 12.40 9.28
CA ARG A 84 -7.67 12.90 10.66
C ARG A 84 -6.57 13.91 10.99
N TYR A 85 -5.36 13.69 10.50
CA TYR A 85 -4.18 14.45 10.93
C TYR A 85 -3.62 15.39 9.87
N PHE A 86 -4.13 15.36 8.63
CA PHE A 86 -3.66 16.29 7.63
C PHE A 86 -3.99 17.73 8.06
N PRO A 87 -3.01 18.64 8.04
CA PRO A 87 -3.24 20.00 8.51
C PRO A 87 -4.41 20.66 7.78
N GLY A 88 -5.14 21.55 8.46
CA GLY A 88 -6.15 22.41 7.84
C GLY A 88 -7.44 21.74 7.34
N VAL A 89 -7.56 20.42 7.43
CA VAL A 89 -8.79 19.69 7.09
C VAL A 89 -9.54 19.36 8.37
N LYS A 90 -10.79 19.84 8.51
CA LYS A 90 -11.71 19.27 9.50
C LYS A 90 -12.12 17.90 9.00
N TYR A 91 -11.91 16.87 9.81
CA TYR A 91 -12.27 15.50 9.45
C TYR A 91 -13.75 15.42 9.03
N SER A 92 -14.00 14.94 7.81
CA SER A 92 -15.33 14.70 7.27
C SER A 92 -15.42 13.27 6.78
N TRP A 93 -16.34 12.50 7.37
CA TRP A 93 -16.54 11.10 7.01
C TRP A 93 -16.99 10.96 5.55
N HIS A 94 -17.81 11.89 5.04
CA HIS A 94 -18.23 11.92 3.64
C HIS A 94 -17.03 12.04 2.70
N CYS A 95 -16.08 12.92 3.02
CA CYS A 95 -14.88 13.13 2.22
C CYS A 95 -13.95 11.91 2.22
N PHE A 96 -13.85 11.24 3.37
CA PHE A 96 -13.09 10.00 3.53
C PHE A 96 -13.71 8.85 2.71
N THR A 97 -15.02 8.64 2.84
CA THR A 97 -15.73 7.59 2.08
C THR A 97 -15.76 7.90 0.59
N ALA A 98 -15.97 9.16 0.19
CA ALA A 98 -15.92 9.56 -1.22
C ALA A 98 -14.53 9.34 -1.82
N TYR A 99 -13.46 9.58 -1.05
CA TYR A 99 -12.11 9.26 -1.51
C TYR A 99 -11.89 7.76 -1.68
N ALA A 100 -12.38 6.95 -0.73
CA ALA A 100 -12.30 5.50 -0.84
C ALA A 100 -13.04 4.97 -2.08
N LEU A 101 -14.22 5.52 -2.39
CA LEU A 101 -14.95 5.20 -3.61
C LEU A 101 -14.15 5.61 -4.84
N PHE A 102 -13.62 6.83 -4.88
CA PHE A 102 -12.73 7.27 -5.95
C PHE A 102 -11.56 6.29 -6.15
N LEU A 103 -10.83 5.97 -5.09
CA LEU A 103 -9.73 5.00 -5.16
C LEU A 103 -10.19 3.63 -5.67
N ALA A 104 -11.33 3.14 -5.21
CA ALA A 104 -11.81 1.82 -5.57
C ALA A 104 -12.25 1.68 -7.03
N TYR A 105 -12.86 2.72 -7.60
CA TYR A 105 -13.44 2.67 -8.95
C TYR A 105 -12.54 3.26 -10.03
N THR A 106 -11.71 4.25 -9.71
CA THR A 106 -10.97 5.03 -10.72
C THR A 106 -9.46 4.86 -10.62
N THR A 107 -8.96 4.02 -9.71
CA THR A 107 -7.52 3.79 -9.56
C THR A 107 -7.24 2.30 -9.37
N VAL A 108 -5.96 1.93 -9.43
CA VAL A 108 -5.55 0.54 -9.14
C VAL A 108 -5.49 0.19 -7.66
N ALA A 109 -5.78 1.12 -6.74
CA ALA A 109 -5.71 0.85 -5.31
C ALA A 109 -6.56 -0.34 -4.88
N SER A 110 -7.76 -0.52 -5.46
CA SER A 110 -8.62 -1.66 -5.18
C SER A 110 -8.10 -2.97 -5.79
N VAL A 111 -7.53 -2.92 -7.00
CA VAL A 111 -6.88 -4.08 -7.64
C VAL A 111 -5.70 -4.54 -6.79
N THR A 112 -4.82 -3.64 -6.36
CA THR A 112 -3.66 -3.98 -5.54
C THR A 112 -4.04 -4.45 -4.14
N ALA A 113 -5.04 -3.82 -3.49
CA ALA A 113 -5.53 -4.28 -2.18
C ALA A 113 -6.31 -5.61 -2.23
N SER A 114 -6.87 -5.96 -3.39
CA SER A 114 -7.59 -7.22 -3.62
C SER A 114 -6.70 -8.33 -4.20
N SER A 115 -5.41 -8.07 -4.42
CA SER A 115 -4.46 -9.04 -4.98
C SER A 115 -3.73 -9.79 -3.87
N ILE A 116 -3.41 -11.07 -4.13
CA ILE A 116 -2.52 -11.87 -3.28
C ILE A 116 -1.08 -11.55 -3.67
N ASP A 117 -0.67 -10.33 -3.32
CA ASP A 117 0.61 -9.70 -3.61
C ASP A 117 0.99 -8.69 -2.51
N PRO A 118 2.27 -8.54 -2.13
CA PRO A 118 2.67 -7.58 -1.10
C PRO A 118 2.63 -6.11 -1.56
N GLY A 119 2.39 -5.82 -2.84
CA GLY A 119 2.53 -4.48 -3.43
C GLY A 119 1.72 -3.37 -2.75
N ILE A 120 0.55 -3.68 -2.16
CA ILE A 120 -0.22 -2.68 -1.42
C ILE A 120 0.52 -2.13 -0.20
N PHE A 121 1.36 -2.95 0.43
CA PHE A 121 2.14 -2.55 1.60
C PHE A 121 3.23 -1.53 1.28
N THR A 122 3.66 -1.43 0.03
CA THR A 122 4.54 -0.35 -0.41
C THR A 122 3.84 1.00 -0.28
N SER A 123 2.60 1.09 -0.74
CA SER A 123 1.81 2.31 -0.60
C SER A 123 1.57 2.65 0.88
N VAL A 124 1.23 1.64 1.68
CA VAL A 124 1.03 1.83 3.12
C VAL A 124 2.34 2.26 3.82
N THR A 125 3.49 1.74 3.41
CA THR A 125 4.80 2.14 3.96
C THR A 125 5.11 3.60 3.67
N ILE A 126 4.90 4.06 2.42
CA ILE A 126 5.09 5.47 2.05
C ILE A 126 4.16 6.38 2.87
N LEU A 127 2.89 6.02 2.99
CA LEU A 127 1.90 6.83 3.71
C LEU A 127 2.15 6.87 5.23
N THR A 128 2.46 5.73 5.85
CA THR A 128 2.74 5.65 7.30
C THR A 128 4.02 6.37 7.68
N SER A 129 5.08 6.20 6.90
CA SER A 129 6.34 6.93 7.10
C SER A 129 6.15 8.44 6.93
N GLY A 130 5.36 8.85 5.93
CA GLY A 130 4.96 10.25 5.76
C GLY A 130 4.20 10.80 6.96
N LEU A 131 3.20 10.10 7.47
CA LEU A 131 2.46 10.52 8.67
C LEU A 131 3.38 10.67 9.89
N LEU A 132 4.27 9.71 10.13
CA LEU A 132 5.22 9.75 11.25
C LEU A 132 6.23 10.90 11.12
N PHE A 133 6.57 11.28 9.89
CA PHE A 133 7.48 12.38 9.59
C PHE A 133 6.82 13.75 9.69
N ILE A 134 5.66 13.91 9.06
CA ILE A 134 5.00 15.19 8.79
C ILE A 134 4.22 15.67 10.02
N VAL A 135 3.59 14.77 10.76
CA VAL A 135 2.65 15.12 11.84
C VAL A 135 3.38 15.09 13.19
N PRO A 136 3.79 16.26 13.75
CA PRO A 136 4.54 16.29 15.01
C PRO A 136 3.69 15.80 16.20
N ASP A 137 2.40 16.14 16.20
CA ASP A 137 1.52 16.00 17.36
C ASP A 137 0.57 14.80 17.24
N LEU A 138 1.11 13.65 16.79
CA LEU A 138 0.38 12.38 16.84
C LEU A 138 0.07 12.00 18.29
N SER A 139 -1.17 11.59 18.55
CA SER A 139 -1.54 11.04 19.86
C SER A 139 -0.71 9.80 20.15
N ARG A 140 -0.42 9.52 21.43
CA ARG A 140 0.45 8.37 21.80
C ARG A 140 -0.10 7.05 21.26
N ARG A 141 -1.41 6.85 21.34
CA ARG A 141 -2.10 5.66 20.80
C ARG A 141 -1.91 5.55 19.29
N ASP A 142 -2.20 6.63 18.56
CA ASP A 142 -2.20 6.62 17.10
C ASP A 142 -0.78 6.48 16.56
N ARG A 143 0.21 7.04 17.26
CA ARG A 143 1.64 6.84 16.97
C ARG A 143 2.02 5.36 17.08
N TRP A 144 1.64 4.66 18.16
CA TRP A 144 1.95 3.24 18.30
C TRP A 144 1.30 2.38 17.22
N ILE A 145 0.04 2.69 16.86
CA ILE A 145 -0.64 2.00 15.77
C ILE A 145 0.11 2.21 14.44
N LEU A 146 0.50 3.45 14.12
CA LEU A 146 1.26 3.75 12.90
C LEU A 146 2.66 3.14 12.90
N LEU A 147 3.35 3.08 14.05
CA LEU A 147 4.64 2.41 14.19
C LEU A 147 4.50 0.90 13.92
N PHE A 148 3.51 0.26 14.54
CA PHE A 148 3.25 -1.17 14.34
C PHE A 148 2.92 -1.48 12.88
N ILE A 149 1.99 -0.73 12.27
CA ILE A 149 1.65 -0.89 10.85
C ILE A 149 2.88 -0.63 9.97
N GLY A 150 3.65 0.42 10.26
CA GLY A 150 4.86 0.76 9.50
C GLY A 150 5.88 -0.37 9.52
N VAL A 151 6.16 -0.96 10.68
CA VAL A 151 7.08 -2.12 10.80
C VAL A 151 6.53 -3.32 10.05
N LEU A 152 5.25 -3.64 10.22
CA LEU A 152 4.60 -4.75 9.54
C LEU A 152 4.71 -4.60 8.03
N CYS A 153 4.36 -3.44 7.46
CA CYS A 153 4.39 -3.18 6.02
C CYS A 153 5.81 -3.14 5.45
N ALA A 154 6.78 -2.65 6.25
CA ALA A 154 8.18 -2.67 5.88
C ALA A 154 8.68 -4.10 5.66
N LEU A 155 8.30 -5.03 6.55
CA LEU A 155 8.74 -6.43 6.47
C LEU A 155 8.20 -7.18 5.25
N MET A 156 7.06 -6.75 4.69
CA MET A 156 6.39 -7.45 3.58
C MET A 156 7.24 -7.52 2.31
N ASP A 157 8.13 -6.55 2.10
CA ASP A 157 8.93 -6.45 0.89
C ASP A 157 10.30 -5.80 1.18
N LYS A 158 11.38 -6.33 0.60
CA LYS A 158 12.75 -5.79 0.80
C LYS A 158 12.89 -4.36 0.26
N ALA A 159 12.16 -4.02 -0.80
CA ALA A 159 12.11 -2.67 -1.33
C ALA A 159 11.57 -1.68 -0.30
N ASN A 160 10.57 -2.08 0.50
CA ASN A 160 10.00 -1.23 1.55
C ASN A 160 11.02 -0.96 2.68
N LEU A 161 11.80 -1.98 3.09
CA LEU A 161 12.89 -1.80 4.05
C LEU A 161 13.98 -0.86 3.52
N LEU A 162 14.38 -1.05 2.25
CA LEU A 162 15.40 -0.20 1.63
C LEU A 162 14.89 1.24 1.51
N TYR A 163 13.61 1.42 1.15
CA TYR A 163 12.96 2.73 1.08
C TYR A 163 13.02 3.46 2.41
N LEU A 164 12.61 2.82 3.50
CA LEU A 164 12.67 3.41 4.83
C LEU A 164 14.10 3.75 5.24
N SER A 165 15.07 2.95 4.83
CA SER A 165 16.49 3.21 5.09
C SER A 165 16.93 4.49 4.39
N ILE A 166 16.66 4.62 3.09
CA ILE A 166 17.04 5.80 2.30
C ILE A 166 16.35 7.06 2.82
N VAL A 167 15.05 7.01 3.12
CA VAL A 167 14.30 8.18 3.60
C VAL A 167 14.72 8.60 5.02
N THR A 168 15.25 7.68 5.83
CA THR A 168 15.75 8.01 7.19
C THR A 168 17.18 8.57 7.21
N LEU A 169 18.00 8.35 6.17
CA LEU A 169 19.38 8.83 6.10
C LEU A 169 19.53 10.36 6.21
N PRO A 170 18.76 11.21 5.48
CA PRO A 170 18.79 12.65 5.68
C PRO A 170 18.43 13.04 7.10
N GLY A 171 17.54 12.28 7.72
CA GLY A 171 17.22 12.40 9.14
C GLY A 171 18.43 12.26 10.03
N LEU A 172 19.25 11.22 9.84
CA LEU A 172 20.48 11.05 10.60
C LEU A 172 21.43 12.24 10.44
N VAL A 173 21.59 12.76 9.22
CA VAL A 173 22.43 13.94 8.96
C VAL A 173 21.89 15.18 9.66
N VAL A 174 20.57 15.43 9.59
CA VAL A 174 19.93 16.55 10.29
C VAL A 174 20.03 16.38 11.81
N LEU A 175 19.90 15.15 12.33
CA LEU A 175 20.07 14.87 13.76
C LEU A 175 21.49 15.17 14.25
N LEU A 176 22.50 14.94 13.41
CA LEU A 176 23.89 15.28 13.74
C LEU A 176 24.12 16.81 13.79
N ARG A 177 23.37 17.61 12.99
CA ARG A 177 23.56 19.06 12.89
C ARG A 177 22.61 19.90 13.76
N GLU A 178 21.32 19.56 13.83
CA GLU A 178 20.26 20.39 14.42
C GLU A 178 19.39 19.58 15.43
N ARG A 179 20.06 19.10 16.50
CA ARG A 179 19.56 18.07 17.43
C ARG A 179 18.17 18.29 18.04
N ARG A 180 17.67 19.53 18.18
CA ARG A 180 16.51 19.80 19.06
C ARG A 180 15.16 19.85 18.35
N GLN A 181 15.09 20.39 17.12
CA GLN A 181 13.80 20.65 16.47
C GLN A 181 13.24 19.46 15.69
N PHE A 182 14.11 18.68 15.03
CA PHE A 182 13.68 17.59 14.14
C PHE A 182 13.72 16.19 14.79
N TRP A 183 14.34 16.03 15.97
CA TRP A 183 14.50 14.74 16.65
C TRP A 183 13.18 13.99 16.90
N PRO A 184 12.11 14.64 17.40
CA PRO A 184 10.87 13.92 17.67
C PRO A 184 10.22 13.29 16.43
N ARG A 185 10.47 13.85 15.24
CA ARG A 185 9.93 13.40 13.96
C ARG A 185 10.72 12.21 13.43
N TYR A 186 12.04 12.34 13.34
CA TYR A 186 12.90 11.29 12.78
C TYR A 186 13.05 10.05 13.66
N ARG A 187 12.99 10.17 15.00
CA ARG A 187 13.15 9.01 15.90
C ARG A 187 12.15 7.89 15.60
N ASN A 188 10.92 8.24 15.20
CA ASN A 188 9.89 7.25 14.92
C ASN A 188 10.22 6.49 13.64
N MET A 189 10.65 7.19 12.58
CA MET A 189 11.03 6.54 11.32
C MET A 189 12.27 5.68 11.48
N ILE A 190 13.28 6.16 12.22
CA ILE A 190 14.48 5.40 12.56
C ILE A 190 14.10 4.14 13.36
N ALA A 191 13.16 4.25 14.30
CA ALA A 191 12.67 3.09 15.03
C ALA A 191 11.99 2.07 14.11
N VAL A 192 11.13 2.51 13.18
CA VAL A 192 10.48 1.60 12.20
C VAL A 192 11.54 0.92 11.32
N ALA A 193 12.47 1.68 10.76
CA ALA A 193 13.54 1.14 9.91
C ALA A 193 14.44 0.17 10.68
N GLY A 194 14.89 0.56 11.88
CA GLY A 194 15.76 -0.26 12.73
C GLY A 194 15.10 -1.55 13.20
N ILE A 195 13.86 -1.48 13.70
CA ILE A 195 13.09 -2.67 14.10
C ILE A 195 12.82 -3.55 12.88
N GLY A 196 12.46 -2.96 11.73
CA GLY A 196 12.25 -3.70 10.48
C GLY A 196 13.49 -4.49 10.04
N TRP A 197 14.67 -3.87 10.07
CA TRP A 197 15.94 -4.58 9.78
C TRP A 197 16.25 -5.69 10.78
N LEU A 198 16.11 -5.41 12.08
CA LEU A 198 16.36 -6.41 13.12
C LEU A 198 15.45 -7.63 12.96
N LEU A 199 14.16 -7.41 12.72
CA LEU A 199 13.19 -8.49 12.50
C LEU A 199 13.45 -9.22 11.18
N SER A 200 13.81 -8.52 10.12
CA SER A 200 14.17 -9.14 8.84
C SER A 200 15.40 -10.05 8.99
N LEU A 201 16.44 -9.58 9.68
CA LEU A 201 17.64 -10.38 9.98
C LEU A 201 17.32 -11.57 10.88
N ALA A 202 16.48 -11.40 11.89
CA ALA A 202 16.03 -12.48 12.76
C ALA A 202 15.21 -13.52 11.99
N GLY A 203 14.26 -13.09 11.16
CA GLY A 203 13.45 -13.98 10.32
C GLY A 203 14.30 -14.78 9.34
N ASN A 204 15.29 -14.15 8.69
CA ASN A 204 16.23 -14.84 7.80
C ASN A 204 17.09 -15.89 8.51
N ARG A 205 17.30 -15.78 9.83
CA ARG A 205 18.01 -16.81 10.62
C ARG A 205 17.10 -17.93 11.10
N LEU A 206 15.85 -17.62 11.41
CA LEU A 206 14.88 -18.59 11.93
C LEU A 206 14.31 -19.48 10.83
N LEU A 207 14.11 -18.93 9.64
CA LEU A 207 13.54 -19.64 8.52
C LEU A 207 14.67 -20.34 7.75
N LYS A 208 14.53 -21.65 7.53
CA LYS A 208 15.56 -22.44 6.85
C LYS A 208 15.59 -22.07 5.36
N PRO A 209 16.76 -21.78 4.77
CA PRO A 209 16.84 -21.67 3.32
C PRO A 209 16.40 -23.01 2.72
N SER A 210 15.49 -22.96 1.75
CA SER A 210 15.08 -24.16 1.01
C SER A 210 16.32 -24.78 0.35
N THR A 211 16.77 -25.93 0.86
CA THR A 211 17.88 -26.72 0.29
C THR A 211 17.47 -27.53 -0.92
N GLY A 212 16.16 -27.60 -1.23
CA GLY A 212 15.69 -28.22 -2.45
C GLY A 212 16.20 -27.45 -3.65
N GLU A 213 16.66 -28.16 -4.69
CA GLU A 213 16.81 -27.63 -6.05
C GLU A 213 15.48 -27.00 -6.44
N MET A 214 15.30 -25.72 -6.10
CA MET A 214 14.18 -24.95 -6.58
C MET A 214 14.38 -24.91 -8.06
N ALA A 215 13.61 -25.77 -8.76
CA ALA A 215 13.46 -25.75 -10.19
C ALA A 215 13.43 -24.28 -10.56
N VAL A 216 14.46 -23.85 -11.28
CA VAL A 216 14.51 -22.52 -11.87
C VAL A 216 13.30 -22.51 -12.79
N ILE A 217 12.14 -22.12 -12.26
CA ILE A 217 10.93 -21.93 -13.03
C ILE A 217 11.33 -20.77 -13.93
N SER A 218 11.77 -21.15 -15.12
CA SER A 218 12.30 -20.27 -16.12
C SER A 218 11.15 -19.35 -16.49
N HIS A 219 11.14 -18.15 -15.90
CA HIS A 219 10.26 -17.05 -16.28
C HIS A 219 10.65 -16.60 -17.70
N LYS A 220 10.32 -17.43 -18.70
CA LYS A 220 10.46 -17.13 -20.12
C LYS A 220 9.08 -16.77 -20.66
N THR A 221 8.59 -15.60 -20.28
CA THR A 221 8.10 -14.61 -21.23
C THR A 221 8.03 -13.26 -20.52
N PRO A 222 8.80 -12.24 -20.95
CA PRO A 222 8.58 -10.89 -20.49
C PRO A 222 7.18 -10.45 -20.94
N GLN A 223 6.26 -10.34 -19.98
CA GLN A 223 4.96 -9.71 -20.21
C GLN A 223 5.22 -8.22 -20.54
N PRO A 224 4.55 -7.64 -21.56
CA PRO A 224 4.79 -6.27 -21.98
C PRO A 224 4.49 -5.26 -20.86
N PHE A 225 5.34 -4.24 -20.79
CA PHE A 225 5.45 -3.20 -19.75
C PHE A 225 4.17 -2.39 -19.44
N TYR A 226 3.12 -2.49 -20.27
CA TYR A 226 2.02 -1.52 -20.32
C TYR A 226 0.63 -2.07 -20.00
N HIS A 227 0.48 -3.38 -19.85
CA HIS A 227 -0.80 -3.92 -19.38
C HIS A 227 -0.75 -4.07 -17.86
N ILE A 228 -1.59 -3.31 -17.16
CA ILE A 228 -2.08 -3.68 -15.83
C ILE A 228 -2.99 -4.90 -16.04
N GLY A 229 -2.39 -6.00 -16.49
CA GLY A 229 -2.96 -7.34 -16.56
C GLY A 229 -2.56 -8.17 -15.34
N VAL A 230 -2.04 -7.52 -14.29
CA VAL A 230 -1.82 -8.15 -12.99
C VAL A 230 -3.19 -8.59 -12.48
N GLY A 231 -3.44 -9.89 -12.54
CA GLY A 231 -4.73 -10.47 -12.18
C GLY A 231 -5.76 -10.63 -13.31
N SER A 232 -5.45 -10.27 -14.56
CA SER A 232 -6.34 -10.57 -15.70
C SER A 232 -6.01 -11.90 -16.38
N VAL A 233 -4.77 -12.37 -16.23
CA VAL A 233 -4.36 -13.66 -16.81
C VAL A 233 -4.98 -14.80 -16.00
N PRO A 234 -5.69 -15.73 -16.65
CA PRO A 234 -6.18 -16.93 -15.99
C PRO A 234 -5.02 -17.87 -15.63
N TYR A 235 -5.04 -18.42 -14.42
CA TYR A 235 -4.08 -19.41 -13.95
C TYR A 235 -4.71 -20.80 -14.06
N GLY A 236 -4.41 -21.49 -15.16
CA GLY A 236 -4.96 -22.81 -15.46
C GLY A 236 -4.43 -23.93 -14.53
N PRO A 237 -4.96 -25.16 -14.70
CA PRO A 237 -4.42 -26.35 -14.05
C PRO A 237 -2.90 -26.48 -14.25
N GLY A 238 -2.18 -26.83 -13.18
CA GLY A 238 -0.72 -26.94 -13.19
C GLY A 238 0.03 -25.63 -12.88
N SER A 239 -0.65 -24.48 -12.86
CA SER A 239 -0.03 -23.23 -12.41
C SER A 239 0.28 -23.26 -10.91
N ALA A 240 1.39 -22.64 -10.50
CA ALA A 240 1.79 -22.58 -9.09
C ALA A 240 0.73 -21.92 -8.21
N SER A 241 0.10 -20.84 -8.69
CA SER A 241 -0.97 -20.13 -7.96
C SER A 241 -2.20 -20.99 -7.73
N LEU A 242 -2.74 -21.64 -8.77
CA LEU A 242 -3.91 -22.53 -8.59
C LEU A 242 -3.57 -23.76 -7.74
N ASN A 243 -2.40 -24.35 -7.92
CA ASN A 243 -1.98 -25.49 -7.11
C ASN A 243 -1.87 -25.11 -5.64
N ALA A 244 -1.32 -23.94 -5.30
CA ALA A 244 -1.24 -23.48 -3.92
C ALA A 244 -2.63 -23.25 -3.30
N VAL A 245 -3.57 -22.65 -4.06
CA VAL A 245 -4.97 -22.51 -3.61
C VAL A 245 -5.58 -23.89 -3.36
N ASN A 246 -5.42 -24.85 -4.28
CA ASN A 246 -5.97 -26.19 -4.11
C ASN A 246 -5.33 -26.97 -2.96
N ASN A 247 -4.07 -26.71 -2.64
CA ASN A 247 -3.36 -27.40 -1.56
C ASN A 247 -3.76 -26.86 -0.17
N TRP A 248 -3.87 -25.54 -0.02
CA TRP A 248 -4.07 -24.89 1.28
C TRP A 248 -5.50 -24.40 1.55
N PHE A 249 -6.27 -24.19 0.49
CA PHE A 249 -7.63 -23.67 0.48
C PHE A 249 -8.49 -24.50 -0.48
N ASN A 250 -8.42 -25.82 -0.34
CA ASN A 250 -9.01 -26.78 -1.29
C ASN A 250 -10.51 -26.54 -1.59
N TRP A 251 -11.29 -26.02 -0.65
CA TRP A 251 -12.71 -25.66 -0.89
C TRP A 251 -12.89 -24.38 -1.73
N GLU A 252 -11.93 -23.46 -1.70
CA GLU A 252 -11.95 -22.21 -2.47
C GLU A 252 -11.46 -22.41 -3.92
N GLY A 253 -10.83 -23.54 -4.24
CA GLY A 253 -10.41 -23.88 -5.60
C GLY A 253 -11.57 -23.83 -6.60
N ARG A 254 -12.76 -24.31 -6.20
CA ARG A 254 -13.98 -24.20 -7.01
C ARG A 254 -14.40 -22.74 -7.24
N GLU A 255 -14.29 -21.89 -6.22
CA GLU A 255 -14.64 -20.46 -6.33
C GLU A 255 -13.72 -19.75 -7.32
N TYR A 256 -12.43 -20.09 -7.32
CA TYR A 256 -11.50 -19.56 -8.31
C TYR A 256 -11.86 -19.98 -9.73
N LEU A 257 -12.24 -21.25 -9.96
CA LEU A 257 -12.63 -21.73 -11.29
C LEU A 257 -13.86 -21.01 -11.87
N ILE A 258 -14.75 -20.50 -11.03
CA ILE A 258 -15.91 -19.69 -11.46
C ILE A 258 -15.66 -18.18 -11.42
N SER A 259 -14.46 -17.75 -11.03
CA SER A 259 -14.06 -16.33 -10.99
C SER A 259 -13.95 -15.75 -12.39
N ARG A 260 -14.13 -14.43 -12.50
CA ARG A 260 -14.01 -13.74 -13.79
C ARG A 260 -12.57 -13.79 -14.33
N GLN A 261 -11.58 -13.77 -13.46
CA GLN A 261 -10.17 -13.93 -13.81
C GLN A 261 -9.93 -15.25 -14.52
N TYR A 262 -10.37 -16.37 -13.94
CA TYR A 262 -10.20 -17.69 -14.55
C TYR A 262 -10.96 -17.82 -15.87
N GLN A 263 -12.18 -17.26 -15.94
CA GLN A 263 -13.00 -17.24 -17.14
C GLN A 263 -12.52 -16.24 -18.21
N ASN A 264 -11.43 -15.50 -17.95
CA ASN A 264 -10.92 -14.44 -18.83
C ASN A 264 -11.96 -13.35 -19.14
N TRP A 265 -12.86 -13.07 -18.18
CA TRP A 265 -13.89 -12.03 -18.26
C TRP A 265 -13.53 -10.77 -17.48
N LEU A 266 -12.31 -10.70 -16.96
CA LEU A 266 -11.84 -9.60 -16.14
C LEU A 266 -11.06 -8.60 -16.99
N TYR A 267 -11.74 -7.55 -17.44
CA TYR A 267 -11.15 -6.50 -18.26
C TYR A 267 -10.92 -5.24 -17.42
N TYR A 268 -9.66 -4.87 -17.25
CA TYR A 268 -9.23 -3.65 -16.54
C TYR A 268 -8.57 -2.64 -17.47
N ASP A 269 -8.81 -2.71 -18.77
CA ASP A 269 -8.15 -1.82 -19.73
C ASP A 269 -8.42 -0.34 -19.43
N TYR A 270 -9.61 -0.02 -18.92
CA TYR A 270 -9.94 1.33 -18.47
C TYR A 270 -9.03 1.83 -17.33
N LEU A 271 -8.51 0.94 -16.47
CA LEU A 271 -7.59 1.30 -15.40
C LEU A 271 -6.21 1.69 -15.93
N ASN A 272 -5.78 1.17 -17.09
CA ASN A 272 -4.54 1.62 -17.73
C ASN A 272 -4.62 3.11 -18.05
N TYR A 273 -5.72 3.52 -18.70
CA TYR A 273 -5.98 4.94 -18.99
C TYR A 273 -6.17 5.75 -17.72
N ALA A 274 -6.86 5.20 -16.72
CA ALA A 274 -7.07 5.88 -15.45
C ALA A 274 -5.76 6.11 -14.68
N ILE A 275 -4.81 5.15 -14.68
CA ILE A 275 -3.47 5.38 -14.11
C ILE A 275 -2.77 6.53 -14.81
N ILE A 276 -2.72 6.51 -16.15
CA ILE A 276 -2.01 7.54 -16.91
C ILE A 276 -2.64 8.90 -16.61
N ALA A 277 -3.98 9.00 -16.68
CA ALA A 277 -4.70 10.23 -16.41
C ALA A 277 -4.49 10.72 -14.97
N THR A 278 -4.62 9.85 -13.96
CA THR A 278 -4.45 10.22 -12.55
C THR A 278 -3.00 10.57 -12.21
N THR A 279 -2.02 9.91 -12.83
CA THR A 279 -0.60 10.22 -12.68
C THR A 279 -0.28 11.58 -13.27
N VAL A 280 -0.68 11.83 -14.52
CA VAL A 280 -0.47 13.12 -15.19
C VAL A 280 -1.17 14.25 -14.43
N ALA A 281 -2.44 14.08 -14.06
CA ALA A 281 -3.18 15.06 -13.26
C ALA A 281 -2.52 15.29 -11.90
N GLY A 282 -2.09 14.23 -11.21
CA GLY A 282 -1.37 14.31 -9.95
C GLY A 282 -0.05 15.07 -10.06
N LEU A 283 0.72 14.87 -11.12
CA LEU A 283 1.97 15.59 -11.38
C LEU A 283 1.74 17.07 -11.71
N ILE A 284 0.79 17.38 -12.59
CA ILE A 284 0.41 18.76 -12.91
C ILE A 284 -0.01 19.49 -11.63
N TYR A 285 -0.87 18.85 -10.84
CA TYR A 285 -1.31 19.41 -9.57
C TYR A 285 -0.16 19.59 -8.60
N LEU A 286 0.73 18.61 -8.47
CA LEU A 286 1.91 18.71 -7.61
C LEU A 286 2.77 19.93 -7.98
N VAL A 287 3.04 20.14 -9.27
CA VAL A 287 3.79 21.31 -9.75
C VAL A 287 3.05 22.60 -9.43
N PHE A 288 1.77 22.69 -9.77
CA PHE A 288 0.93 23.84 -9.45
C PHE A 288 0.93 24.13 -7.93
N PHE A 289 0.81 23.09 -7.13
CA PHE A 289 0.79 23.16 -5.68
C PHE A 289 2.12 23.67 -5.14
N ILE A 290 3.25 23.15 -5.62
CA ILE A 290 4.59 23.61 -5.24
C ILE A 290 4.75 25.10 -5.56
N VAL A 291 4.32 25.55 -6.74
CA VAL A 291 4.42 26.96 -7.17
C VAL A 291 3.53 27.87 -6.33
N ARG A 292 2.25 27.51 -6.15
CA ARG A 292 1.25 28.33 -5.46
C ARG A 292 1.48 28.40 -3.96
N HIS A 293 1.96 27.31 -3.36
CA HIS A 293 1.96 27.10 -1.91
C HIS A 293 3.37 27.04 -1.31
N ARG A 294 4.38 27.66 -1.96
CA ARG A 294 5.79 27.69 -1.49
C ARG A 294 5.98 28.05 -0.02
N ARG A 295 5.10 28.87 0.57
CA ARG A 295 5.17 29.32 1.97
C ARG A 295 4.23 28.61 2.93
N THR A 296 3.42 27.65 2.46
CA THR A 296 2.44 26.97 3.33
C THR A 296 3.02 25.72 3.97
N ARG A 297 2.42 25.32 5.10
CA ARG A 297 2.77 24.07 5.80
C ARG A 297 2.46 22.80 4.99
N TYR A 298 1.68 22.91 3.92
CA TYR A 298 1.26 21.78 3.11
C TYR A 298 2.29 21.33 2.06
N LEU A 299 3.29 22.17 1.77
CA LEU A 299 4.32 21.88 0.78
C LEU A 299 5.13 20.63 1.16
N TRP A 300 5.51 20.52 2.44
CA TRP A 300 6.31 19.41 2.94
C TRP A 300 5.65 18.03 2.74
N PRO A 301 4.35 17.83 3.07
CA PRO A 301 3.66 16.59 2.72
C PRO A 301 3.70 16.25 1.24
N ALA A 302 3.44 17.22 0.36
CA ALA A 302 3.40 16.98 -1.08
C ALA A 302 4.78 16.59 -1.62
N LEU A 303 5.84 17.29 -1.19
CA LEU A 303 7.22 16.96 -1.54
C LEU A 303 7.65 15.59 -1.00
N TYR A 304 7.25 15.25 0.24
CA TYR A 304 7.55 13.94 0.82
C TYR A 304 6.91 12.80 0.02
N LEU A 305 5.62 12.92 -0.32
CA LEU A 305 4.93 11.89 -1.10
C LEU A 305 5.55 11.74 -2.49
N ALA A 306 5.83 12.85 -3.17
CA ALA A 306 6.45 12.82 -4.49
C ALA A 306 7.86 12.22 -4.46
N GLY A 307 8.72 12.69 -3.56
CA GLY A 307 10.06 12.14 -3.37
C GLY A 307 10.03 10.67 -2.95
N GLY A 308 9.08 10.31 -2.08
CA GLY A 308 8.90 8.95 -1.61
C GLY A 308 8.54 7.98 -2.73
N ILE A 309 7.58 8.35 -3.58
CA ILE A 309 7.21 7.56 -4.76
C ILE A 309 8.40 7.40 -5.71
N THR A 310 9.14 8.48 -6.00
CA THR A 310 10.32 8.43 -6.88
C THR A 310 11.40 7.49 -6.33
N ILE A 311 11.74 7.61 -5.03
CA ILE A 311 12.72 6.74 -4.37
C ILE A 311 12.27 5.27 -4.48
N GLN A 312 11.00 4.99 -4.21
CA GLN A 312 10.47 3.64 -4.29
C GLN A 312 10.53 3.06 -5.71
N ILE A 313 10.22 3.86 -6.73
CA ILE A 313 10.32 3.46 -8.13
C ILE A 313 11.77 3.09 -8.48
N VAL A 314 12.73 3.91 -8.08
CA VAL A 314 14.16 3.65 -8.32
C VAL A 314 14.62 2.38 -7.61
N ILE A 315 14.27 2.20 -6.34
CA ILE A 315 14.58 0.98 -5.58
C ILE A 315 14.01 -0.25 -6.27
N SER A 316 12.74 -0.19 -6.67
CA SER A 316 12.06 -1.32 -7.30
C SER A 316 12.69 -1.68 -8.64
N ALA A 317 13.07 -0.67 -9.44
CA ALA A 317 13.77 -0.88 -10.70
C ALA A 317 15.14 -1.54 -10.50
N ILE A 318 15.87 -1.20 -9.44
CA ILE A 318 17.16 -1.81 -9.09
C ILE A 318 16.98 -3.26 -8.61
N LEU A 319 16.04 -3.51 -7.70
CA LEU A 319 15.87 -4.81 -7.06
C LEU A 319 15.20 -5.84 -7.96
N TYR A 320 14.14 -5.44 -8.67
CA TYR A 320 13.27 -6.36 -9.41
C TYR A 320 13.55 -6.39 -10.91
N LYS A 321 14.54 -5.61 -11.38
CA LYS A 321 14.77 -5.32 -12.80
C LYS A 321 13.51 -4.71 -13.44
N SER A 322 13.59 -4.28 -14.69
CA SER A 322 12.50 -3.50 -15.31
C SER A 322 11.18 -4.28 -15.46
N THR A 323 11.15 -5.59 -15.22
CA THR A 323 9.99 -6.44 -15.54
C THR A 323 8.79 -6.30 -14.61
N ASN A 324 8.91 -5.61 -13.46
CA ASN A 324 7.79 -5.40 -12.54
C ASN A 324 7.36 -3.93 -12.47
N PRO A 325 6.17 -3.56 -12.97
CA PRO A 325 5.67 -2.18 -12.95
C PRO A 325 5.16 -1.81 -11.55
N VAL A 326 6.05 -1.79 -10.55
CA VAL A 326 5.77 -1.27 -9.20
C VAL A 326 5.32 0.19 -9.26
N THR A 327 5.70 0.92 -10.32
CA THR A 327 5.23 2.26 -10.66
C THR A 327 3.71 2.39 -10.65
N GLY A 328 2.98 1.39 -11.15
CA GLY A 328 1.51 1.43 -11.17
C GLY A 328 0.89 1.33 -9.79
N GLN A 329 1.47 0.52 -8.90
CA GLN A 329 0.87 0.17 -7.61
C GLN A 329 0.82 1.35 -6.62
N VAL A 330 1.70 2.35 -6.78
CA VAL A 330 1.81 3.52 -5.89
C VAL A 330 1.29 4.81 -6.54
N ALA A 331 1.02 4.82 -7.84
CA ALA A 331 0.68 6.03 -8.59
C ALA A 331 -0.55 6.76 -8.04
N TRP A 332 -1.54 6.02 -7.53
CA TRP A 332 -2.76 6.57 -6.96
C TRP A 332 -2.51 7.49 -5.75
N ILE A 333 -1.38 7.35 -5.04
CA ILE A 333 -1.00 8.22 -3.93
C ILE A 333 -0.85 9.69 -4.37
N LEU A 334 -0.49 9.94 -5.63
CA LEU A 334 -0.37 11.30 -6.17
C LEU A 334 -1.71 12.07 -6.20
N THR A 335 -2.84 11.36 -6.14
CA THR A 335 -4.18 11.98 -6.07
C THR A 335 -4.51 12.52 -4.68
N LEU A 336 -3.80 12.04 -3.64
CA LEU A 336 -4.12 12.34 -2.26
C LEU A 336 -3.99 13.83 -1.90
N PRO A 337 -2.90 14.55 -2.27
CA PRO A 337 -2.81 15.99 -2.00
C PRO A 337 -3.94 16.80 -2.64
N VAL A 338 -4.35 16.43 -3.86
CA VAL A 338 -5.47 17.06 -4.59
C VAL A 338 -6.74 16.95 -3.75
N TRP A 339 -7.05 15.72 -3.33
CA TRP A 339 -8.27 15.43 -2.59
C TRP A 339 -8.30 16.17 -1.26
N ILE A 340 -7.21 16.15 -0.52
CA ILE A 340 -7.09 16.85 0.77
C ILE A 340 -7.33 18.35 0.58
N CYS A 341 -6.74 18.97 -0.42
CA CYS A 341 -6.93 20.40 -0.66
C CYS A 341 -8.38 20.73 -1.05
N ALA A 342 -9.01 19.88 -1.86
CA ALA A 342 -10.44 20.01 -2.16
C ALA A 342 -11.29 19.94 -0.88
N THR A 343 -10.99 19.00 0.01
CA THR A 343 -11.72 18.87 1.29
C THR A 343 -11.48 20.05 2.23
N ALA A 344 -10.27 20.60 2.27
CA ALA A 344 -9.95 21.81 3.02
C ALA A 344 -10.75 23.01 2.49
N TYR A 345 -10.81 23.17 1.17
CA TYR A 345 -11.56 24.24 0.52
C TYR A 345 -13.07 24.16 0.80
N LEU A 346 -13.65 22.96 0.68
CA LEU A 346 -15.07 22.72 0.99
C LEU A 346 -15.39 22.97 2.47
N SER A 347 -14.47 22.62 3.38
CA SER A 347 -14.65 22.85 4.82
C SER A 347 -14.49 24.32 5.22
N GLY A 348 -13.65 25.07 4.51
CA GLY A 348 -13.36 26.48 4.79
C GLY A 348 -14.51 27.43 4.46
N LYS A 349 -15.28 27.15 3.39
CA LYS A 349 -16.44 27.97 2.98
C LYS A 349 -17.50 28.12 4.08
N ASN A 350 -17.64 27.14 4.97
CA ASN A 350 -18.65 27.20 6.03
C ASN A 350 -18.31 28.13 7.20
N ASN A 351 -17.05 28.55 7.38
CA ASN A 351 -16.69 29.41 8.52
C ASN A 351 -16.77 30.92 8.20
N TYR A 352 -16.76 31.33 6.93
CA TYR A 352 -16.81 32.75 6.57
C TYR A 352 -18.20 33.39 6.73
N HIS A 353 -19.26 32.59 6.81
CA HIS A 353 -20.62 33.10 6.97
C HIS A 353 -21.06 33.33 8.43
N VAL A 354 -20.28 32.89 9.42
CA VAL A 354 -20.68 33.01 10.84
C VAL A 354 -20.10 34.25 11.52
N GLN A 355 -19.04 34.88 10.95
CA GLN A 355 -18.42 36.06 11.55
C GLN A 355 -18.91 37.41 11.00
N SER A 356 -19.81 37.44 10.02
CA SER A 356 -20.29 38.69 9.39
C SER A 356 -21.69 39.12 9.84
N SER A 357 -22.29 38.50 10.86
CA SER A 357 -23.65 38.81 11.34
C SER A 357 -23.71 39.38 12.77
N GLU A 358 -22.58 39.68 13.39
CA GLU A 358 -22.49 40.31 14.73
C GLU A 358 -21.93 41.75 14.67
N SER A 359 -22.17 42.47 13.57
CA SER A 359 -21.84 43.89 13.44
C SER A 359 -23.09 44.74 13.27
#